data_AF-A0A968JNB2-F1
#
_entry.id   AF-A0A968JNB2-F1
#
_cell.length_a   1.000
_cell.length_b   1.000
_cell.length_c   1.000
_cell.angle_alpha   90.00
_cell.angle_beta   90.00
_cell.angle_gamma   90.00
#
_symmetry.space_group_name_H-M   'P 1'
#
loop_
_entity.id
_entity.type
_entity.pdbx_description
1 polymer ?
#
loop_
_entity_poly.entity_id
_entity_poly.type
_entity_poly.pdbx_seq_one_letter_code
_entity_poly.pdbx_strand_id
1 'polypeptide(L)'
;MKRIFFLITLIIPFYLTAQNEIPHLRNKGISRQLIVHGKPFLVLGGELHNSSSSSSDFMENVWPGLQKMNLNTVLSPVTWEMVEPEEGKYVFTELDKLVMQARNHQMKLVLLWFGSF
;
A
#
# COMPACT_ATOMS: atom_id res chain seq x y z
N MET A 1 -0.74 -34.74 -36.35
CA MET A 1 -0.27 -33.34 -36.24
C MET A 1 -1.42 -32.37 -35.98
N LYS A 2 -2.06 -32.37 -34.78
CA LYS A 2 -3.11 -31.38 -34.40
C LYS A 2 -3.26 -31.15 -32.88
N ARG A 3 -2.26 -31.50 -32.05
CA ARG A 3 -2.42 -31.48 -30.57
C ARG A 3 -1.47 -30.55 -29.81
N ILE A 4 -0.60 -29.80 -30.49
CA ILE A 4 0.42 -28.95 -29.85
C ILE A 4 0.04 -27.45 -29.84
N PHE A 5 -1.06 -27.04 -30.49
CA PHE A 5 -1.46 -25.63 -30.54
C PHE A 5 -2.38 -25.15 -29.40
N PHE A 6 -2.83 -26.02 -28.49
CA PHE A 6 -3.83 -25.66 -27.47
C PHE A 6 -3.27 -25.22 -26.11
N LEU A 7 -1.96 -25.38 -25.88
CA LEU A 7 -1.35 -25.09 -24.57
C LEU A 7 -0.79 -23.67 -24.44
N ILE A 8 -0.61 -22.93 -25.53
CA ILE A 8 -0.06 -21.57 -25.50
C ILE A 8 -1.14 -20.50 -25.26
N THR A 9 -2.43 -20.82 -25.47
CA THR A 9 -3.54 -19.85 -25.31
C THR A 9 -3.97 -19.61 -23.86
N LEU A 10 -3.52 -20.41 -22.88
CA LEU A 10 -3.99 -20.29 -21.49
C LEU A 10 -3.12 -19.39 -20.59
N ILE A 11 -1.93 -18.99 -21.05
CA ILE A 11 -0.99 -18.21 -20.23
C ILE A 11 -1.15 -16.69 -20.46
N ILE A 12 -1.70 -16.29 -21.61
CA ILE A 12 -1.88 -14.88 -21.99
C ILE A 12 -2.94 -14.11 -21.16
N PRO A 13 -4.06 -14.70 -20.67
CA PRO A 13 -5.07 -13.90 -19.95
C PRO A 13 -4.61 -13.42 -18.57
N PHE A 14 -3.63 -14.07 -17.94
CA PHE A 14 -3.22 -13.78 -16.55
C PHE A 14 -2.42 -12.47 -16.43
N TYR A 15 -1.66 -12.10 -17.46
CA TYR A 15 -0.89 -10.86 -17.47
C TYR A 15 -1.79 -9.62 -17.61
N LEU A 16 -2.91 -9.74 -18.33
CA LEU A 16 -3.85 -8.63 -18.54
C LEU A 16 -4.66 -8.27 -17.28
N THR A 17 -4.92 -9.24 -16.39
CA THR A 17 -5.62 -8.97 -15.12
C THR A 17 -4.72 -8.27 -14.11
N ALA A 18 -3.44 -8.67 -13.99
CA ALA A 18 -2.50 -8.10 -13.04
C ALA A 18 -2.21 -6.60 -13.28
N GLN A 19 -2.17 -6.16 -14.54
CA GLN A 19 -1.98 -4.75 -14.90
C GLN A 19 -3.11 -3.84 -14.38
N ASN A 20 -4.33 -4.37 -14.21
CA ASN A 20 -5.49 -3.62 -13.71
C ASN A 20 -5.55 -3.50 -12.17
N GLU A 21 -4.66 -4.17 -11.44
CA GLU A 21 -4.67 -4.17 -9.96
C GLU A 21 -3.80 -3.08 -9.33
N ILE A 22 -2.76 -2.61 -10.03
CA ILE A 22 -1.87 -1.57 -9.51
C ILE A 22 -2.65 -0.26 -9.34
N PRO A 23 -2.61 0.37 -8.15
CA PRO A 23 -3.25 1.66 -7.93
C PRO A 23 -2.76 2.73 -8.90
N HIS A 24 -3.68 3.46 -9.53
CA HIS A 24 -3.33 4.48 -10.51
C HIS A 24 -4.34 5.63 -10.53
N LEU A 25 -3.91 6.79 -11.01
CA LEU A 25 -4.81 7.91 -11.28
C LEU A 25 -5.37 7.78 -12.70
N ARG A 26 -6.70 7.77 -12.80
CA ARG A 26 -7.43 7.77 -14.08
C ARG A 26 -8.10 9.12 -14.31
N ASN A 27 -7.95 9.68 -15.50
CA ASN A 27 -8.69 10.88 -15.90
C ASN A 27 -10.18 10.55 -16.08
N LYS A 28 -11.05 11.44 -15.60
CA LYS A 28 -12.51 11.38 -15.79
C LYS A 28 -13.03 12.80 -16.10
N GLY A 29 -13.11 13.12 -17.39
CA GLY A 29 -13.40 14.49 -17.85
C GLY A 29 -12.34 15.46 -17.34
N ILE A 30 -12.78 16.49 -16.62
CA ILE A 30 -11.91 17.52 -15.99
C ILE A 30 -11.30 17.08 -14.65
N SER A 31 -11.66 15.90 -14.14
CA SER A 31 -11.25 15.42 -12.81
C SER A 31 -10.33 14.20 -12.91
N ARG A 32 -9.72 13.81 -11.77
CA ARG A 32 -8.96 12.57 -11.62
C ARG A 32 -9.59 11.68 -10.56
N GLN A 33 -9.49 10.37 -10.76
CA GLN A 33 -9.91 9.36 -9.78
C GLN A 33 -8.72 8.48 -9.43
N LEU A 34 -8.53 8.22 -8.14
CA LEU A 34 -7.68 7.12 -7.71
C LEU A 34 -8.44 5.81 -7.94
N ILE A 35 -7.83 4.91 -8.69
CA ILE A 35 -8.32 3.55 -8.95
C ILE A 35 -7.50 2.60 -8.10
N VAL A 36 -8.16 1.75 -7.32
CA VAL A 36 -7.55 0.71 -6.50
C VAL A 36 -8.31 -0.58 -6.76
N HIS A 37 -7.62 -1.67 -7.11
CA HIS A 37 -8.26 -2.96 -7.44
C HIS A 37 -9.35 -2.82 -8.53
N GLY A 38 -9.03 -2.07 -9.58
CA GLY A 38 -9.93 -1.83 -10.72
C GLY A 38 -11.14 -0.92 -10.45
N LYS A 39 -11.30 -0.35 -9.25
CA LYS A 39 -12.47 0.46 -8.87
C LYS A 39 -12.08 1.86 -8.41
N PRO A 40 -12.92 2.90 -8.67
CA PRO A 40 -12.72 4.20 -8.05
C PRO A 40 -12.69 4.08 -6.52
N PHE A 41 -11.70 4.70 -5.90
CA PHE A 41 -11.45 4.64 -4.46
C PHE A 41 -11.35 6.06 -3.90
N LEU A 42 -12.10 6.33 -2.84
CA LEU A 42 -12.01 7.56 -2.07
C LEU A 42 -11.15 7.30 -0.83
N VAL A 43 -10.07 8.06 -0.68
CA VAL A 43 -9.24 8.03 0.52
C VAL A 43 -10.01 8.72 1.65
N LEU A 44 -10.42 7.95 2.65
CA LEU A 44 -10.83 8.45 3.96
C LEU A 44 -9.62 8.25 4.88
N GLY A 45 -8.73 9.23 4.84
CA GLY A 45 -7.38 9.16 5.40
C GLY A 45 -7.28 9.72 6.80
N GLY A 46 -6.45 9.08 7.63
CA GLY A 46 -5.89 9.65 8.85
C GLY A 46 -4.38 9.62 8.79
N GLU A 47 -3.75 10.76 9.07
CA GLU A 47 -2.29 10.88 9.14
C GLU A 47 -1.81 10.60 10.56
N LEU A 48 -0.78 9.76 10.65
CA LEU A 48 -0.12 9.47 11.92
C LEU A 48 0.79 10.63 12.32
N HIS A 49 1.02 10.76 13.63
CA HIS A 49 2.10 11.61 14.11
C HIS A 49 3.47 11.05 13.65
N ASN A 50 4.46 11.93 13.48
CA ASN A 50 5.73 11.67 12.78
C ASN A 50 6.50 10.41 13.24
N SER A 51 6.37 10.02 14.50
CA SER A 51 7.11 8.90 15.10
C SER A 51 6.25 7.68 15.41
N SER A 52 4.93 7.74 15.17
CA SER A 52 4.02 6.67 15.57
C SER A 52 4.29 5.36 14.83
N SER A 53 4.67 5.44 13.55
CA SER A 53 4.94 4.27 12.70
C SER A 53 6.33 3.67 12.90
N SER A 54 7.19 4.30 13.71
CA SER A 54 8.53 3.79 14.01
C SER A 54 8.51 2.54 14.92
N SER A 55 7.33 2.20 15.47
CA SER A 55 7.10 1.02 16.30
C SER A 55 5.76 0.39 15.97
N SER A 56 5.80 -0.81 15.40
CA SER A 56 4.62 -1.65 15.19
C SER A 56 3.88 -1.98 16.50
N ASP A 57 4.60 -2.15 17.61
CA ASP A 57 4.00 -2.37 18.93
C ASP A 57 3.19 -1.15 19.40
N PHE A 58 3.68 0.06 19.14
CA PHE A 58 2.93 1.28 19.43
C PHE A 58 1.65 1.36 18.57
N MET A 59 1.75 0.98 17.29
CA MET A 59 0.64 0.99 16.34
C MET A 59 -0.54 0.11 16.75
N GLU A 60 -0.33 -0.97 17.51
CA GLU A 60 -1.42 -1.80 18.08
C GLU A 60 -2.44 -0.97 18.88
N ASN A 61 -1.99 0.10 19.56
CA ASN A 61 -2.86 1.00 20.30
C ASN A 61 -3.56 2.05 19.41
N VAL A 62 -3.06 2.28 18.21
CA VAL A 62 -3.53 3.32 17.28
C VAL A 62 -4.63 2.78 16.36
N TRP A 63 -4.47 1.56 15.84
CA TRP A 63 -5.42 0.96 14.89
C TRP A 63 -6.89 0.98 15.34
N PRO A 64 -7.23 0.67 16.60
CA PRO A 64 -8.63 0.72 17.05
C PRO A 64 -9.25 2.11 16.95
N GLY A 65 -8.45 3.18 17.15
CA GLY A 65 -8.90 4.55 16.99
C GLY A 65 -9.24 4.88 15.53
N LEU A 66 -8.35 4.49 14.62
CA LEU A 66 -8.54 4.70 13.17
C LEU A 66 -9.80 3.96 12.67
N GLN A 67 -10.04 2.74 13.15
CA GLN A 67 -11.24 1.97 12.81
C GLN A 67 -12.52 2.64 13.33
N LYS A 68 -12.51 3.14 14.58
CA LYS A 68 -13.65 3.87 15.17
C LYS A 68 -14.00 5.15 14.39
N MET A 69 -13.00 5.78 13.76
CA MET A 69 -13.18 6.94 12.90
C MET A 69 -13.72 6.58 11.49
N ASN A 70 -13.92 5.29 11.18
CA ASN A 70 -14.31 4.79 9.86
C ASN A 70 -13.34 5.18 8.73
N LEU A 71 -12.05 5.27 9.05
CA LEU A 71 -11.01 5.51 8.06
C LEU A 71 -10.72 4.24 7.26
N ASN A 72 -10.35 4.40 5.99
CA ASN A 72 -9.99 3.29 5.11
C ASN A 72 -8.51 3.31 4.70
N THR A 73 -7.81 4.40 5.01
CA THR A 73 -6.41 4.62 4.64
C THR A 73 -5.66 5.29 5.78
N VAL A 74 -4.42 4.86 6.01
CA VAL A 74 -3.50 5.49 6.95
C VAL A 74 -2.34 6.10 6.18
N LEU A 75 -2.05 7.37 6.46
CA LEU A 75 -0.83 8.03 5.97
C LEU A 75 0.23 7.83 7.04
N SER A 76 1.29 7.10 6.69
CA SER A 76 2.29 6.64 7.64
C SER A 76 3.68 7.12 7.24
N PRO A 77 4.38 7.86 8.12
CA PRO A 77 5.80 8.15 7.95
C PRO A 77 6.64 6.88 7.79
N VAL A 78 7.58 6.92 6.85
CA VAL A 78 8.67 5.97 6.70
C VAL A 78 9.93 6.80 6.55
N THR A 79 10.76 6.81 7.58
CA THR A 79 11.96 7.63 7.62
C THR A 79 13.13 6.91 6.96
N TRP A 80 14.00 7.66 6.30
CA TRP A 80 15.23 7.11 5.72
C TRP A 80 16.11 6.48 6.81
N GLU A 81 16.30 7.14 7.95
CA GLU A 81 17.09 6.60 9.08
C GLU A 81 16.59 5.24 9.61
N MET A 82 15.28 4.97 9.53
CA MET A 82 14.72 3.67 9.90
C MET A 82 15.08 2.60 8.87
N VAL A 83 14.97 2.95 7.59
CA VAL A 83 15.16 2.02 6.47
C VAL A 83 16.64 1.75 6.21
N GLU A 84 17.52 2.73 6.43
CA GLU A 84 18.97 2.64 6.19
C GLU A 84 19.71 3.30 7.37
N PRO A 85 19.74 2.66 8.55
CA PRO A 85 20.39 3.20 9.75
C PRO A 85 21.90 3.39 9.60
N GLU A 86 22.52 2.60 8.73
CA GLU A 86 23.91 2.79 8.29
C GLU A 86 23.93 2.72 6.76
N GLU A 87 24.75 3.54 6.11
CA GLU A 87 24.88 3.59 4.65
C GLU A 87 25.10 2.18 4.07
N GLY A 88 24.25 1.79 3.13
CA GLY A 88 24.22 0.48 2.49
C GLY A 88 23.63 -0.66 3.33
N LYS A 89 23.19 -0.43 4.57
CA LYS A 89 22.58 -1.44 5.45
C LYS A 89 21.09 -1.19 5.63
N TYR A 90 20.28 -1.87 4.82
CA TYR A 90 18.83 -1.71 4.85
C TYR A 90 18.13 -2.60 5.88
N VAL A 91 17.17 -2.03 6.62
CA VAL A 91 16.34 -2.70 7.61
C VAL A 91 14.86 -2.36 7.38
N PHE A 92 14.05 -3.35 7.03
CA PHE A 92 12.62 -3.15 6.72
C PHE A 92 11.67 -3.75 7.77
N THR A 93 12.19 -4.25 8.89
CA THR A 93 11.43 -5.02 9.89
C THR A 93 10.15 -4.33 10.35
N GLU A 94 10.21 -3.05 10.72
CA GLU A 94 9.03 -2.32 11.20
C GLU A 94 8.06 -1.97 10.07
N LEU A 95 8.57 -1.66 8.87
CA LEU A 95 7.73 -1.45 7.69
C LEU A 95 6.94 -2.70 7.31
N ASP A 96 7.59 -3.87 7.34
CA ASP A 96 6.93 -5.15 7.05
C ASP A 96 5.81 -5.44 8.05
N LYS A 97 6.08 -5.23 9.35
CA LYS A 97 5.07 -5.39 10.41
C LYS A 97 3.92 -4.41 10.23
N LEU A 98 4.19 -3.14 9.94
CA LEU A 98 3.17 -2.13 9.68
C LEU A 98 2.26 -2.54 8.49
N VAL A 99 2.84 -3.04 7.40
CA VAL A 99 2.09 -3.55 6.25
C VAL A 99 1.20 -4.73 6.65
N MET A 100 1.71 -5.64 7.47
CA MET A 100 0.93 -6.78 7.97
C MET A 100 -0.22 -6.34 8.87
N GLN A 101 0.03 -5.42 9.81
CA GLN A 101 -1.03 -4.86 10.65
C GLN A 101 -2.10 -4.14 9.84
N ALA A 102 -1.71 -3.29 8.87
CA ALA A 102 -2.67 -2.62 8.00
C ALA A 102 -3.59 -3.61 7.27
N ARG A 103 -3.04 -4.74 6.79
CA ARG A 103 -3.82 -5.83 6.19
C ARG A 103 -4.78 -6.45 7.20
N ASN A 104 -4.33 -6.74 8.42
CA ASN A 104 -5.16 -7.30 9.49
C ASN A 104 -6.33 -6.37 9.87
N HIS A 105 -6.09 -5.07 9.87
CA HIS A 105 -7.11 -4.04 10.12
C HIS A 105 -7.92 -3.64 8.89
N GLN A 106 -7.68 -4.28 7.73
CA GLN A 106 -8.34 -4.02 6.45
C GLN A 106 -8.17 -2.57 5.94
N MET A 107 -7.06 -1.93 6.29
CA MET A 107 -6.72 -0.57 5.88
C MET A 107 -5.73 -0.55 4.72
N LYS A 108 -5.77 0.52 3.93
CA LYS A 108 -4.75 0.84 2.94
C LYS A 108 -3.67 1.72 3.57
N LEU A 109 -2.47 1.70 2.99
CA LEU A 109 -1.36 2.57 3.40
C LEU A 109 -1.02 3.55 2.28
N VAL A 110 -0.76 4.79 2.69
CA VAL A 110 0.00 5.78 1.92
C VAL A 110 1.27 6.02 2.70
N LEU A 111 2.41 5.61 2.13
CA LEU A 111 3.71 5.78 2.79
C LEU A 111 4.22 7.19 2.52
N LEU A 112 4.56 7.90 3.59
CA LEU A 112 5.18 9.23 3.53
C LEU A 112 6.69 9.04 3.67
N TRP A 113 7.41 9.18 2.56
CA TRP A 113 8.87 9.03 2.58
C TRP A 113 9.54 10.29 3.16
N PHE A 114 10.07 10.16 4.39
CA PHE A 114 10.81 11.21 5.08
C PHE A 114 12.31 10.96 4.90
N GLY A 115 12.81 11.50 3.80
CA GLY A 115 14.23 11.44 3.42
C GLY A 115 14.92 12.77 3.67
N SER A 116 15.28 13.45 2.58
CA SER A 116 16.04 14.70 2.66
C SER A 116 15.27 15.92 3.16
N PHE A 117 13.92 15.89 3.15
CA PHE A 117 13.03 17.01 3.46
C PHE A 117 11.87 16.58 4.34
#